data_AF-A0A9E5TUN4-F1
#
_entry.id   AF-A0A9E5TUN4-F1
#
_cell.length_a   1.000
_cell.length_b   1.000
_cell.length_c   1.000
_cell.angle_alpha   90.00
_cell.angle_beta   90.00
_cell.angle_gamma   90.00
#
_symmetry.space_group_name_H-M   'P 1'
#
loop_
_entity.id
_entity.type
_entity.pdbx_description
1 polymer ?
#
loop_
_entity_poly.entity_id
_entity_poly.type
_entity_poly.pdbx_seq_one_letter_code
_entity_poly.pdbx_strand_id
1 'polypeptide(L)'
;QNLKYDMSVLTRYDVQLAGVGFDTMLESYVLNSTASRHNMDDLAKNYLSRETVHYEDIAGRGAKQLTFDQVPVDDAVVYAAEDADVTLQLHETLWPRLQKEPRL
;
A
#
# COMPACT_ATOMS: atom_id res chain seq x y z
N GLN A 1 -1.00 2.31 -3.19
CA GLN A 1 -0.64 2.75 -1.84
C GLN A 1 0.68 3.51 -1.88
N ASN A 2 0.72 4.81 -1.54
CA ASN A 2 1.93 5.66 -1.56
C ASN A 2 2.73 5.62 -2.89
N LEU A 3 2.06 5.87 -4.01
CA LEU A 3 2.62 5.78 -5.38
C LEU A 3 3.85 6.68 -5.58
N LYS A 4 4.01 7.72 -4.76
CA LYS A 4 5.21 8.56 -4.73
C LYS A 4 6.49 7.73 -4.60
N TYR A 5 6.47 6.67 -3.80
CA TYR A 5 7.63 5.78 -3.64
C TYR A 5 7.95 5.05 -4.94
N ASP A 6 6.96 4.40 -5.56
CA ASP A 6 7.10 3.66 -6.81
C ASP A 6 7.61 4.54 -7.95
N MET A 7 7.05 5.74 -8.08
CA MET A 7 7.52 6.74 -9.04
C MET A 7 9.00 7.09 -8.86
N SER A 8 9.42 7.24 -7.60
CA SER A 8 10.82 7.59 -7.27
C SER A 8 11.77 6.44 -7.61
N VAL A 9 11.35 5.19 -7.40
CA VAL A 9 12.12 4.00 -7.78
C VAL A 9 12.25 3.89 -9.30
N LEU A 10 11.15 4.03 -10.04
CA LEU A 10 11.12 3.94 -11.51
C LEU A 10 11.94 5.04 -12.19
N THR A 11 11.94 6.25 -11.64
CA THR A 11 12.74 7.37 -12.16
C THR A 11 14.25 7.07 -12.15
N ARG A 12 14.74 6.20 -11.25
CA ARG A 12 16.15 5.77 -11.23
C ARG A 12 16.56 4.97 -12.47
N TYR A 13 15.58 4.50 -13.24
CA TYR A 13 15.75 3.75 -14.48
C TYR A 13 15.19 4.51 -15.68
N ASP A 14 15.06 5.84 -15.57
CA ASP A 14 14.53 6.73 -16.60
C ASP A 14 13.09 6.39 -17.04
N VAL A 15 12.34 5.68 -16.21
CA VAL A 15 10.93 5.35 -16.43
C VAL A 15 10.05 6.41 -15.76
N GLN A 16 9.36 7.21 -16.58
CA GLN A 16 8.35 8.15 -16.10
C GLN A 16 6.99 7.46 -15.98
N LEU A 17 6.55 7.23 -14.74
CA LEU A 17 5.22 6.70 -14.48
C LEU A 17 4.16 7.76 -14.83
N ALA A 18 3.27 7.44 -15.76
CA ALA A 18 2.13 8.26 -16.15
C ALA A 18 0.82 7.63 -15.67
N GLY A 19 -0.29 8.37 -15.74
CA GLY A 19 -1.61 7.84 -15.42
C GLY A 19 -1.84 7.55 -13.94
N VAL A 20 -1.14 8.26 -13.04
CA VAL A 20 -1.37 8.19 -11.59
C VAL A 20 -2.75 8.76 -11.27
N GLY A 21 -3.75 7.87 -11.23
CA GLY A 21 -5.15 8.23 -10.97
C GLY A 21 -5.56 8.15 -9.50
N PHE A 22 -5.04 7.16 -8.77
CA PHE A 22 -5.51 6.81 -7.44
C PHE A 22 -4.37 6.41 -6.51
N ASP A 23 -4.50 6.75 -5.23
CA ASP A 23 -3.62 6.32 -4.15
C ASP A 23 -4.44 6.08 -2.89
N THR A 24 -4.52 4.82 -2.45
CA THR A 24 -5.36 4.40 -1.30
C THR A 24 -5.02 5.11 0.02
N MET A 25 -3.76 5.55 0.21
CA MET A 25 -3.38 6.37 1.37
C MET A 25 -4.11 7.70 1.31
N LEU A 26 -4.09 8.35 0.15
CA LEU A 26 -4.71 9.66 -0.06
C LEU A 26 -6.22 9.55 -0.11
N GLU A 27 -6.77 8.49 -0.70
CA GLU A 27 -8.21 8.23 -0.67
C GLU A 27 -8.72 8.14 0.76
N SER A 28 -8.04 7.37 1.61
CA SER A 28 -8.38 7.26 3.02
C SER A 28 -8.21 8.58 3.77
N TYR A 29 -7.12 9.31 3.50
CA TYR A 29 -6.85 10.61 4.12
C TYR A 29 -7.89 11.67 3.78
N VAL A 30 -8.27 11.78 2.50
CA VAL A 30 -9.29 12.73 2.05
C VAL A 30 -10.66 12.36 2.64
N LEU A 31 -10.99 11.06 2.69
CA LEU A 31 -12.26 10.60 3.23
C LEU A 31 -12.39 10.91 4.73
N ASN A 32 -11.32 10.72 5.51
CA ASN A 32 -11.26 11.12 6.90
C ASN A 32 -9.82 11.24 7.39
N SER A 33 -9.29 12.46 7.38
CA SER A 33 -7.90 12.75 7.79
C SER A 33 -7.62 12.53 9.29
N THR A 34 -8.67 12.40 10.10
CA THR A 34 -8.60 12.14 11.54
C THR A 34 -8.87 10.68 11.90
N ALA A 35 -9.17 9.84 10.90
CA ALA A 35 -9.18 8.40 11.08
C ALA A 35 -7.77 7.95 11.53
N SER A 36 -7.67 6.68 11.93
CA SER A 36 -6.38 6.07 12.28
C SER A 36 -5.32 6.27 11.19
N ARG A 37 -4.11 5.77 11.44
CA ARG A 37 -3.03 5.72 10.44
C ARG A 37 -3.54 5.23 9.08
N HIS A 38 -3.02 5.85 8.01
CA HIS A 38 -3.38 5.54 6.61
C HIS A 38 -2.35 4.60 5.93
N ASN A 39 -1.58 3.85 6.72
CA ASN A 39 -0.73 2.79 6.18
C ASN A 39 -1.59 1.58 5.76
N MET A 40 -1.02 0.67 4.98
CA MET A 40 -1.80 -0.41 4.39
C MET A 40 -2.37 -1.37 5.43
N ASP A 41 -1.58 -1.74 6.44
CA ASP A 41 -1.97 -2.70 7.47
C ASP A 41 -3.19 -2.20 8.27
N ASP A 42 -3.16 -0.93 8.70
CA ASP A 42 -4.26 -0.31 9.43
C ASP A 42 -5.50 -0.15 8.53
N LEU A 43 -5.34 0.17 7.24
CA LEU A 43 -6.45 0.25 6.29
C LEU A 43 -7.07 -1.12 6.00
N ALA A 44 -6.26 -2.15 5.75
CA ALA A 44 -6.72 -3.51 5.50
C ALA A 44 -7.51 -4.05 6.70
N LYS A 45 -7.01 -3.82 7.91
CA LYS A 45 -7.68 -4.21 9.14
C LYS A 45 -9.03 -3.52 9.31
N ASN A 46 -9.09 -2.20 9.09
CA ASN A 46 -10.30 -1.41 9.33
C ASN A 46 -11.38 -1.60 8.26
N TYR A 47 -10.98 -1.69 6.98
CA TYR A 47 -11.91 -1.68 5.87
C TYR A 47 -12.21 -3.08 5.32
N LEU A 48 -11.25 -4.00 5.41
CA LEU A 48 -11.35 -5.35 4.84
C LEU A 48 -11.39 -6.45 5.90
N SER A 49 -11.25 -6.10 7.19
CA SER A 49 -11.11 -7.08 8.30
C SER A 49 -10.00 -8.10 8.05
N ARG A 50 -8.90 -7.66 7.41
CA ARG A 50 -7.76 -8.49 7.01
C ARG A 50 -6.49 -8.03 7.74
N GLU A 51 -5.73 -8.98 8.26
CA GLU A 51 -4.35 -8.75 8.70
C GLU A 51 -3.42 -9.07 7.53
N THR A 52 -2.51 -8.15 7.22
CA THR A 52 -1.52 -8.25 6.15
C THR A 52 -0.22 -8.84 6.68
N VAL A 53 0.57 -9.43 5.79
CA VAL A 53 1.94 -9.87 6.06
C VAL A 53 2.80 -8.62 6.25
N HIS A 54 3.47 -8.50 7.39
CA HIS A 54 4.36 -7.38 7.62
C HIS A 54 5.72 -7.64 6.98
N TYR A 55 6.41 -6.58 6.57
CA TYR A 55 7.77 -6.69 6.04
C TYR A 55 8.72 -7.40 7.02
N GLU A 56 8.54 -7.20 8.32
CA GLU A 56 9.32 -7.87 9.37
C GLU A 56 9.10 -9.39 9.43
N ASP A 57 7.98 -9.89 8.92
CA ASP A 57 7.68 -11.32 8.91
C ASP A 57 8.50 -12.06 7.84
N ILE A 58 8.83 -11.40 6.74
CA ILE A 58 9.65 -11.96 5.65
C ILE A 58 11.13 -11.55 5.71
N ALA A 59 11.43 -10.37 6.25
CA ALA A 59 12.79 -9.82 6.27
C ALA A 59 13.44 -9.90 7.65
N GLY A 60 12.70 -10.26 8.70
CA GLY A 60 13.19 -10.22 10.08
C GLY A 60 13.27 -8.79 10.63
N ARG A 61 13.98 -8.64 11.76
CA ARG A 61 13.98 -7.40 12.57
C ARG A 61 15.37 -6.99 13.03
N GLY A 62 15.52 -5.69 13.30
CA GLY A 62 16.73 -5.11 13.90
C GLY A 62 17.96 -5.24 13.01
N ALA A 63 19.15 -5.36 13.62
CA ALA A 63 20.43 -5.35 12.90
C ALA A 63 20.64 -6.55 11.95
N LYS A 64 19.82 -7.59 12.05
CA LYS A 64 19.85 -8.77 11.16
C LYS A 64 18.70 -8.77 10.14
N GLN A 65 17.95 -7.67 10.04
CA GLN A 65 16.91 -7.53 9.04
C GLN A 65 17.53 -7.59 7.64
N LEU A 66 16.94 -8.44 6.80
CA LEU A 66 17.33 -8.66 5.42
C LEU A 66 16.86 -7.48 4.56
N THR A 67 17.62 -7.18 3.51
CA THR A 67 17.12 -6.39 2.39
C THR A 67 16.25 -7.27 1.49
N PHE A 68 15.31 -6.68 0.75
CA PHE A 68 14.33 -7.46 -0.02
C PHE A 68 14.96 -8.39 -1.07
N ASP A 69 16.15 -8.05 -1.60
CA ASP A 69 16.93 -8.91 -2.51
C ASP A 69 17.49 -10.19 -1.85
N GLN A 70 17.48 -10.26 -0.53
CA GLN A 70 17.95 -11.40 0.26
C GLN A 70 16.80 -12.28 0.77
N VAL A 71 15.55 -11.84 0.60
CA VAL A 71 14.36 -12.60 1.02
C VAL A 71 14.14 -13.77 0.04
N PRO A 72 13.77 -14.97 0.52
CA PRO A 72 13.39 -16.08 -0.35
C PRO A 72 12.29 -15.67 -1.32
N VAL A 73 12.40 -16.09 -2.58
CA VAL A 73 11.45 -15.70 -3.65
C VAL A 73 10.02 -16.07 -3.29
N ASP A 74 9.78 -17.24 -2.69
CA ASP A 74 8.44 -17.68 -2.30
C ASP A 74 7.78 -16.72 -1.30
N ASP A 75 8.54 -16.25 -0.31
CA ASP A 75 8.05 -15.30 0.70
C ASP A 75 7.87 -13.89 0.09
N ALA A 76 8.82 -13.46 -0.74
CA ALA A 76 8.78 -12.17 -1.41
C ALA A 76 7.56 -12.05 -2.34
N VAL A 77 7.21 -13.13 -3.04
CA VAL A 77 6.04 -13.17 -3.92
C VAL A 77 4.75 -13.03 -3.13
N VAL A 78 4.60 -13.75 -2.02
CA VAL A 78 3.38 -13.66 -1.19
C VAL A 78 3.19 -12.23 -0.67
N TYR A 79 4.25 -11.64 -0.11
CA TYR A 79 4.22 -10.26 0.40
C TYR A 79 3.88 -9.26 -0.72
N ALA A 80 4.63 -9.26 -1.82
CA ALA A 80 4.45 -8.27 -2.87
C ALA A 80 3.10 -8.44 -3.62
N ALA A 81 2.63 -9.67 -3.80
CA ALA A 81 1.33 -9.92 -4.42
C ALA A 81 0.18 -9.51 -3.51
N GLU A 82 0.30 -9.72 -2.19
CA GLU A 82 -0.69 -9.26 -1.22
C GLU A 82 -0.79 -7.74 -1.21
N ASP A 83 0.32 -7.00 -1.21
CA ASP A 83 0.33 -5.53 -1.25
C ASP A 83 -0.49 -4.99 -2.43
N ALA A 84 -0.32 -5.61 -3.61
CA ALA A 84 -1.05 -5.24 -4.82
C ALA A 84 -2.55 -5.58 -4.74
N ASP A 85 -2.87 -6.80 -4.30
CA ASP A 85 -4.25 -7.28 -4.12
C ASP A 85 -5.03 -6.42 -3.12
N VAL A 86 -4.46 -6.23 -1.93
CA VAL A 86 -5.04 -5.41 -0.86
C VAL A 86 -5.20 -3.96 -1.29
N THR A 87 -4.22 -3.39 -2.00
CA THR A 87 -4.34 -2.03 -2.54
C THR A 87 -5.54 -1.91 -3.48
N LEU A 88 -5.77 -2.88 -4.36
CA LEU A 88 -6.93 -2.86 -5.25
C LEU A 88 -8.25 -2.96 -4.47
N GLN A 89 -8.36 -3.91 -3.55
CA GLN A 89 -9.57 -4.08 -2.72
C GLN A 89 -9.87 -2.84 -1.86
N LEU A 90 -8.82 -2.17 -1.35
CA LEU A 90 -8.97 -0.91 -0.63
C LEU A 90 -9.52 0.19 -1.55
N HIS A 91 -8.98 0.34 -2.76
CA HIS A 91 -9.49 1.32 -3.73
C HIS A 91 -10.97 1.05 -4.06
N GLU A 92 -11.33 -0.20 -4.37
CA GLU A 92 -12.71 -0.61 -4.64
C GLU A 92 -13.66 -0.34 -3.46
N THR A 93 -13.13 -0.28 -2.23
CA THR A 93 -13.90 0.03 -1.03
C THR A 93 -13.99 1.53 -0.74
N LEU A 94 -12.90 2.27 -0.92
CA LEU A 94 -12.77 3.68 -0.54
C LEU A 94 -13.32 4.60 -1.63
N TRP A 95 -13.05 4.30 -2.90
CA TRP A 95 -13.43 5.16 -4.01
C TRP A 95 -14.95 5.39 -4.12
N PRO A 96 -15.82 4.37 -4.01
CA PRO A 96 -17.27 4.60 -4.00
C PRO A 96 -17.76 5.41 -2.80
N ARG A 97 -17.02 5.43 -1.69
CA ARG A 97 -17.35 6.27 -0.52
C ARG A 97 -16.97 7.72 -0.77
N LEU A 98 -15.79 7.97 -1.33
CA LEU A 98 -15.37 9.32 -1.74
C LEU A 98 -16.33 9.94 -2.77
N GLN A 99 -16.77 9.16 -3.75
CA GLN A 99 -17.73 9.63 -4.75
C GLN A 99 -19.07 10.09 -4.15
N LYS A 100 -19.43 9.63 -2.95
CA LYS A 100 -20.64 10.07 -2.24
C LYS A 100 -20.47 11.40 -1.50
N GLU A 101 -19.24 11.88 -1.39
CA GLU A 101 -18.86 13.13 -0.72
C GLU A 101 -18.23 14.12 -1.72
N PRO A 102 -18.96 14.61 -2.74
CA PRO A 102 -18.42 15.39 -3.86
C PRO A 102 -17.87 16.79 -3.48
N ARG A 103 -17.94 17.15 -2.19
CA ARG A 103 -17.40 18.42 -1.66
C ARG A 103 -16.01 18.26 -1.03
N LEU A 104 -15.53 17.02 -0.89
CA LEU A 104 -14.17 16.68 -0.48
C LEU A 104 -13.21 16.76 -1.67
#